data_AF-A0A1E8PUT2-F1
#
_entry.id   AF-A0A1E8PUT2-F1
#
_cell.length_a   1.000
_cell.length_b   1.000
_cell.length_c   1.000
_cell.angle_alpha   90.00
_cell.angle_beta   90.00
_cell.angle_gamma   90.00
#
_symmetry.space_group_name_H-M   'P 1'
#
loop_
_entity.id
_entity.type
_entity.pdbx_description
1 polymer ?
#
loop_
_entity_poly.entity_id
_entity_poly.type
_entity_poly.pdbx_seq_one_letter_code
_entity_poly.pdbx_strand_id
1 'polypeptide(L)'
;MISEFNELSDKIGLLAEMTHALRRENAQLRKDNAALAAENAQYVQRMREAQERVEALLEKIPELVQAGLEQAASEAGAYPTENEKEA
;
A
#
# COMPACT_ATOMS: atom_id res chain seq x y z
N MET A 1 -4.84 53.90 34.00
CA MET A 1 -5.76 54.13 32.86
C MET A 1 -5.09 54.05 31.48
N ILE A 2 -4.25 54.98 30.99
CA ILE A 2 -3.63 54.85 29.65
C ILE A 2 -2.70 53.61 29.54
N SER A 3 -1.96 53.29 30.61
CA SER A 3 -1.08 52.12 30.66
C SER A 3 -1.81 50.78 30.54
N GLU A 4 -2.97 50.64 31.19
CA GLU A 4 -3.78 49.41 31.14
C GLU A 4 -4.38 49.20 29.74
N PHE A 5 -4.77 50.29 29.07
CA PHE A 5 -5.29 50.23 27.70
C PHE A 5 -4.21 49.83 26.69
N ASN A 6 -2.98 50.35 26.85
CA ASN A 6 -1.84 49.94 26.04
C ASN A 6 -1.51 48.46 26.25
N GLU A 7 -1.43 48.01 27.51
CA GLU A 7 -1.16 46.60 27.82
C GLU A 7 -2.23 45.66 27.26
N LEU A 8 -3.50 46.07 27.30
CA LEU A 8 -4.60 45.32 26.68
C LEU A 8 -4.46 45.29 25.15
N SER A 9 -4.11 46.41 24.53
CA SER A 9 -3.89 46.49 23.08
C SER A 9 -2.75 45.57 22.63
N ASP A 10 -1.65 45.52 23.39
CA ASP A 10 -0.51 44.64 23.11
C ASP A 10 -0.92 43.16 23.20
N LYS A 11 -1.69 42.81 24.23
CA LYS A 11 -2.23 41.45 24.41
C LYS A 11 -3.17 41.05 23.28
N ILE A 12 -4.03 41.96 22.82
CA ILE A 12 -4.92 41.74 21.67
C ILE A 12 -4.10 41.53 20.40
N GLY A 13 -3.04 42.33 20.19
CA GLY A 13 -2.12 42.17 19.07
C GLY A 13 -1.47 40.78 19.06
N LEU A 14 -0.93 40.35 20.20
CA LEU A 14 -0.34 39.01 20.35
C LEU A 14 -1.36 37.90 20.08
N LEU A 15 -2.58 38.03 20.61
CA LEU A 15 -3.67 37.07 20.38
C LEU A 15 -4.06 36.97 18.90
N ALA A 16 -4.09 38.10 18.20
CA ALA A 16 -4.36 38.13 16.76
C ALA A 16 -3.26 37.40 15.98
N GLU A 17 -1.98 37.67 16.28
CA GLU A 17 -0.84 37.00 15.65
C GLU A 17 -0.88 35.48 15.88
N MET A 18 -1.09 35.05 17.13
CA MET A 18 -1.21 33.63 17.47
C MET A 18 -2.38 32.96 16.76
N THR A 19 -3.52 33.64 16.64
CA THR A 19 -4.69 33.12 15.93
C THR A 19 -4.40 32.96 14.44
N HIS A 20 -3.70 33.92 13.83
CA HIS A 20 -3.30 33.83 12.43
C HIS A 20 -2.29 32.68 12.21
N ALA A 21 -1.33 32.51 13.10
CA ALA A 21 -0.37 31.40 13.07
C ALA A 21 -1.09 30.05 13.16
N LEU A 22 -1.99 29.87 14.13
CA LEU A 22 -2.77 28.65 14.32
C LEU A 22 -3.68 28.35 13.12
N ARG A 23 -4.32 29.37 12.53
CA ARG A 23 -5.13 29.17 11.31
C ARG A 23 -4.29 28.69 10.14
N ARG A 24 -3.09 29.25 9.96
CA ARG A 24 -2.17 28.83 8.91
C ARG A 24 -1.69 27.40 9.13
N GLU A 25 -1.31 27.06 10.36
CA GLU A 25 -0.89 25.71 10.71
C GLU A 25 -2.02 24.69 10.52
N ASN A 26 -3.24 25.01 10.96
CA ASN A 26 -4.38 24.12 10.77
C ASN A 26 -4.69 23.89 9.28
N ALA A 27 -4.58 24.92 8.45
CA ALA A 27 -4.75 24.78 7.00
C ALA A 27 -3.68 23.88 6.39
N GLN A 28 -2.42 24.02 6.84
CA GLN A 28 -1.32 23.17 6.41
C GLN A 28 -1.54 21.71 6.83
N LEU A 29 -1.87 21.46 8.09
CA LEU A 29 -2.17 20.12 8.61
C LEU A 29 -3.32 19.45 7.87
N ARG A 30 -4.39 20.19 7.53
CA ARG A 30 -5.50 19.66 6.73
C ARG A 30 -5.04 19.26 5.32
N LYS A 31 -4.17 20.05 4.70
CA LYS A 31 -3.60 19.74 3.38
C LYS A 31 -2.74 18.47 3.45
N ASP A 32 -1.87 18.37 4.45
CA ASP A 32 -0.97 17.24 4.61
C ASP A 32 -1.74 15.95 4.94
N ASN A 33 -2.75 16.05 5.80
CA ASN A 33 -3.62 14.92 6.11
C ASN A 33 -4.39 14.43 4.87
N ALA A 34 -4.93 15.35 4.05
CA ALA A 34 -5.58 14.98 2.80
C ALA A 34 -4.63 14.29 1.81
N ALA A 35 -3.38 14.74 1.73
CA ALA A 35 -2.35 14.10 0.90
C ALA A 35 -2.02 12.68 1.40
N LEU A 36 -1.80 12.52 2.71
CA LEU A 36 -1.52 11.21 3.32
C LEU A 36 -2.70 10.25 3.18
N ALA A 37 -3.93 10.73 3.32
CA ALA A 37 -5.13 9.92 3.13
C ALA A 37 -5.26 9.41 1.68
N ALA A 38 -4.94 10.27 0.70
CA ALA A 38 -4.92 9.87 -0.71
C ALA A 38 -3.83 8.82 -0.98
N GLU A 39 -2.63 9.00 -0.44
CA GLU A 39 -1.53 8.04 -0.57
C GLU A 39 -1.87 6.69 0.07
N ASN A 40 -2.46 6.71 1.26
CA ASN A 40 -2.91 5.51 1.95
C ASN A 40 -3.95 4.74 1.13
N ALA A 41 -4.94 5.44 0.56
CA ALA A 41 -5.94 4.82 -0.32
C ALA A 41 -5.29 4.13 -1.53
N GLN A 42 -4.26 4.75 -2.13
CA GLN A 42 -3.50 4.14 -3.22
C GLN A 42 -2.73 2.89 -2.78
N TYR A 43 -2.08 2.91 -1.61
CA TYR A 43 -1.40 1.73 -1.09
C TYR A 43 -2.35 0.59 -0.78
N VAL A 44 -3.49 0.89 -0.14
CA VAL A 44 -4.53 -0.12 0.14
C VAL A 44 -5.03 -0.75 -1.15
N GLN A 45 -5.27 0.05 -2.20
CA GLN A 45 -5.70 -0.47 -3.50
C GLN A 45 -4.64 -1.40 -4.11
N ARG A 46 -3.36 -0.99 -4.13
CA ARG A 46 -2.26 -1.82 -4.63
C ARG A 46 -2.11 -3.12 -3.84
N MET A 47 -2.32 -3.06 -2.53
CA MET A 47 -2.23 -4.22 -1.66
C MET A 47 -3.37 -5.21 -1.93
N ARG A 48 -4.59 -4.71 -2.17
CA ARG A 48 -5.72 -5.55 -2.61
C ARG A 48 -5.46 -6.22 -3.95
N GLU A 49 -4.99 -5.46 -4.94
CA GLU A 49 -4.64 -6.04 -6.25
C GLU A 49 -3.55 -7.12 -6.13
N ALA A 50 -2.55 -6.90 -5.29
CA ALA A 50 -1.52 -7.89 -5.03
C ALA A 50 -2.10 -9.14 -4.36
N GLN A 51 -2.98 -8.96 -3.37
CA GLN A 51 -3.70 -10.05 -2.71
C GLN A 51 -4.53 -10.86 -3.72
N GLU A 52 -5.35 -10.20 -4.54
CA GLU A 52 -6.18 -10.85 -5.57
C GLU A 52 -5.32 -11.63 -6.57
N ARG A 53 -4.18 -11.07 -7.00
CA ARG A 53 -3.24 -11.78 -7.88
C ARG A 53 -2.64 -13.00 -7.20
N VAL A 54 -2.29 -12.90 -5.92
CA VAL A 54 -1.76 -14.03 -5.15
C VAL A 54 -2.84 -15.10 -4.97
N GLU A 55 -4.06 -14.74 -4.60
CA GLU A 55 -5.19 -15.67 -4.48
C GLU A 55 -5.45 -16.39 -5.80
N ALA A 56 -5.53 -15.66 -6.92
CA ALA A 56 -5.71 -16.25 -8.25
C ALA A 56 -4.55 -17.16 -8.68
N LEU A 57 -3.33 -16.90 -8.22
CA LEU A 57 -2.19 -17.79 -8.46
C LEU A 57 -2.29 -19.05 -7.59
N LEU A 58 -2.67 -18.92 -6.32
CA LEU A 58 -2.85 -20.04 -5.41
C LEU A 58 -3.93 -21.01 -5.90
N GLU A 59 -5.04 -20.49 -6.46
CA GLU A 59 -6.09 -21.31 -7.08
C GLU A 59 -5.59 -22.15 -8.26
N LYS A 60 -4.60 -21.66 -9.00
CA LYS A 60 -4.02 -22.36 -10.16
C LYS A 60 -2.94 -23.37 -9.80
N ILE A 61 -2.42 -23.36 -8.56
CA ILE A 61 -1.36 -24.28 -8.13
C ILE A 61 -1.76 -25.76 -8.33
N PRO A 62 -2.95 -26.23 -7.94
CA PRO A 62 -3.34 -27.63 -8.15
C PRO A 62 -3.29 -28.05 -9.62
N GLU A 63 -3.79 -27.20 -10.53
CA GLU A 63 -3.78 -27.45 -11.98
C GLU A 63 -2.35 -27.42 -12.54
N LEU A 64 -1.51 -26.49 -12.10
CA LEU A 64 -0.10 -26.41 -12.50
C LEU A 64 0.73 -27.60 -12.01
N VAL A 65 0.47 -28.07 -10.79
CA VAL A 65 1.11 -29.28 -10.25
C VAL A 65 0.69 -30.50 -11.06
N GLN A 66 -0.60 -30.64 -11.38
CA GLN A 66 -1.10 -31.72 -12.20
C GLN A 66 -0.50 -31.70 -13.62
N ALA A 67 -0.48 -30.52 -14.26
CA ALA A 67 0.13 -30.34 -15.58
C ALA A 67 1.64 -30.63 -15.59
N GLY A 68 2.35 -30.25 -14.53
CA GLY A 68 3.78 -30.56 -14.36
C GLY A 68 4.05 -32.06 -14.16
N LEU A 69 3.18 -32.77 -13.43
CA LEU A 69 3.25 -34.22 -13.29
C LEU A 69 2.96 -34.95 -14.60
N GLU A 70 2.00 -34.45 -15.39
CA GLU A 70 1.69 -34.99 -16.72
C GLU A 70 2.81 -34.73 -17.74
N GLN A 71 3.45 -33.55 -17.69
CA GLN A 71 4.65 -33.26 -18.46
C GLN A 71 5.81 -34.19 -18.09
N ALA A 72 6.10 -34.36 -16.80
CA ALA A 72 7.14 -35.26 -16.33
C ALA A 72 6.87 -36.73 -16.73
N ALA A 73 5.61 -37.17 -16.72
CA ALA A 73 5.23 -38.50 -17.20
C ALA A 73 5.41 -38.65 -18.73
N SER A 74 5.12 -37.59 -19.51
CA SER A 74 5.35 -37.59 -20.95
C SER A 74 6.84 -37.62 -21.32
N GLU A 75 7.69 -36.93 -20.55
CA GLU A 75 9.15 -36.93 -20.73
C GLU A 75 9.77 -38.26 -20.28
N ALA A 76 9.28 -38.88 -19.21
CA ALA A 76 9.72 -40.20 -18.77
C ALA A 76 9.34 -41.32 -19.77
N GLY A 77 8.19 -41.20 -20.45
CA GLY A 77 7.78 -42.14 -21.50
C GLY A 77 8.50 -41.94 -22.85
N ALA A 78 9.19 -40.81 -23.03
CA ALA A 78 9.95 -40.51 -24.25
C ALA A 78 11.39 -41.08 -24.24
N TYR A 79 11.88 -41.56 -23.10
CA TYR A 79 13.13 -42.33 -23.04
C TYR A 79 12.83 -43.81 -23.32
N PRO A 80 13.30 -44.39 -24.45
CA PRO A 80 13.11 -45.81 -24.71
C PRO A 80 13.86 -46.60 -23.62
N THR A 81 13.14 -47.47 -22.93
CA THR A 81 13.74 -48.46 -22.03
C THR A 81 14.54 -49.45 -22.90
N GLU A 82 15.86 -49.24 -23.02
CA GLU A 82 16.78 -50.14 -23.73
C GLU A 82 16.89 -51.55 -23.10
N ASN A 83 16.09 -51.89 -22.08
CA ASN A 83 16.22 -53.13 -21.30
C ASN A 83 15.21 -54.24 -21.66
N GLU A 84 14.80 -54.36 -22.93
CA GLU A 84 14.09 -55.57 -23.43
C GLU A 84 14.92 -56.41 -24.43
N LYS A 85 16.20 -56.11 -24.60
CA LYS A 85 17.12 -56.98 -25.35
C LYS A 85 18.17 -57.61 -24.44
N GLU A 86 17.76 -58.55 -23.61
CA GLU A 86 18.62 -59.69 -23.27
C GLU A 86 17.72 -60.89 -23.00
N ALA A 87 17.74 -61.78 -24.00
CA ALA A 87 17.08 -63.08 -24.07
C ALA A 87 17.89 -64.15 -23.33
#